data_AF-A0A950NLM7-F1
#
_entry.id   AF-A0A950NLM7-F1
#
_cell.length_a   1.000
_cell.length_b   1.000
_cell.length_c   1.000
_cell.angle_alpha   90.00
_cell.angle_beta   90.00
_cell.angle_gamma   90.00
#
_symmetry.space_group_name_H-M   'P 1'
#
loop_
_entity.id
_entity.type
_entity.pdbx_description
1 polymer ?
#
loop_
_entity_poly.entity_id
_entity_poly.type
_entity_poly.pdbx_seq_one_letter_code
_entity_poly.pdbx_strand_id
1 'polypeptide(L)'
;NGNVWAASGDGTNSTTFDFTSTLLKLSPTLGLLSYFTPSNWASINGSGLDLGSAGPMLLPNGLVFQAGKNEVAYLVSQATPGGIGGQLASLPINCLSWGGDATNAGVVYIPCNNGTLAATIGNGPTLTFLWKGPSVTSGTPVYGGNTVWTMDLDGGVLYALNPSDGSVKQSITVGHAQHFASPVVVGDTVIIATSHTVSALRHASN
;
A
#
# COMPACT_ATOMS: atom_id res chain seq x y z
N ASN A 1 6.64 -18.58 12.85
CA ASN A 1 5.75 -17.94 13.84
C ASN A 1 4.53 -17.41 13.12
N GLY A 2 3.40 -18.13 13.14
CA GLY A 2 2.16 -17.81 12.40
C GLY A 2 1.39 -16.62 12.97
N ASN A 3 2.10 -15.55 13.34
CA ASN A 3 1.50 -14.32 13.83
C ASN A 3 0.74 -13.63 12.69
N VAL A 4 -0.37 -12.98 13.03
CA VAL A 4 -1.20 -12.23 12.10
C VAL A 4 -0.89 -10.75 12.26
N TRP A 5 -0.86 -10.02 11.15
CA TRP A 5 -0.75 -8.57 11.15
C TRP A 5 -2.00 -7.96 10.52
N ALA A 6 -2.51 -6.91 11.15
CA ALA A 6 -3.68 -6.19 10.68
C ALA A 6 -3.49 -4.70 10.96
N ALA A 7 -4.12 -3.86 10.15
CA ALA A 7 -4.20 -2.43 10.40
C ALA A 7 -5.66 -2.07 10.67
N SER A 8 -5.92 -1.36 11.76
CA SER A 8 -7.23 -0.81 12.09
C SER A 8 -7.39 0.59 11.49
N GLY A 9 -8.64 0.97 11.25
CA GLY A 9 -9.03 2.32 10.84
C GLY A 9 -9.67 3.10 11.97
N ASP A 10 -10.63 3.93 11.60
CA ASP A 10 -11.37 4.82 12.48
C ASP A 10 -12.09 4.09 13.62
N GLY A 11 -12.24 4.80 14.72
CA GLY A 11 -13.12 4.44 15.83
C GLY A 11 -13.64 5.69 16.53
N THR A 12 -14.45 5.49 17.56
CA THR A 12 -15.25 6.58 18.14
C THR A 12 -14.52 7.36 19.24
N ASN A 13 -13.36 6.90 19.70
CA ASN A 13 -12.63 7.52 20.80
C ASN A 13 -11.49 8.41 20.29
N SER A 14 -11.46 9.66 20.75
CA SER A 14 -10.41 10.63 20.44
C SER A 14 -9.62 11.09 21.67
N THR A 15 -9.94 10.56 22.86
CA THR A 15 -9.33 10.98 24.14
C THR A 15 -8.57 9.85 24.83
N THR A 16 -9.06 8.63 24.71
CA THR A 16 -8.42 7.43 25.27
C THR A 16 -7.99 6.53 24.11
N PHE A 17 -6.73 6.11 24.12
CA PHE A 17 -6.21 5.21 23.10
C PHE A 17 -6.95 3.86 23.13
N ASP A 18 -7.49 3.48 21.98
CA ASP A 18 -8.38 2.33 21.80
C ASP A 18 -7.96 1.44 20.60
N PHE A 19 -6.70 1.56 20.17
CA PHE A 19 -6.15 0.87 18.99
C PHE A 19 -6.81 1.26 17.66
N THR A 20 -7.39 2.45 17.55
CA THR A 20 -7.76 3.06 16.26
C THR A 20 -6.54 3.48 15.46
N SER A 21 -6.64 3.44 14.12
CA SER A 21 -5.55 3.80 13.21
C SER A 21 -4.20 3.18 13.60
N THR A 22 -4.19 1.86 13.82
CA THR A 22 -3.10 1.14 14.49
C THR A 22 -2.70 -0.11 13.71
N LEU A 23 -1.39 -0.34 13.61
CA LEU A 23 -0.83 -1.61 13.15
C LEU A 23 -0.76 -2.59 14.33
N LEU A 24 -1.47 -3.71 14.21
CA LEU A 24 -1.62 -4.74 15.23
C LEU A 24 -0.80 -5.98 14.87
N LYS A 25 -0.09 -6.52 15.86
CA LYS A 25 0.55 -7.84 15.79
C LYS A 25 -0.20 -8.78 16.71
N LEU A 26 -0.78 -9.83 16.13
CA LEU A 26 -1.61 -10.80 16.82
C LEU A 26 -0.94 -12.19 16.83
N SER A 27 -1.24 -13.00 17.84
CA SER A 27 -0.88 -14.41 17.88
C SER A 27 -1.68 -15.23 16.86
N PRO A 28 -1.30 -16.49 16.57
CA PRO A 28 -2.12 -17.38 15.74
C PRO A 28 -3.55 -17.61 16.26
N THR A 29 -3.78 -17.35 17.55
CA THR A 29 -5.09 -17.43 18.21
C THR A 29 -5.74 -16.06 18.38
N LEU A 30 -5.29 -15.06 17.62
CA LEU A 30 -5.80 -13.68 17.57
C LEU A 30 -5.67 -12.88 18.88
N GLY A 31 -4.79 -13.29 19.79
CA GLY A 31 -4.45 -12.48 20.97
C GLY A 31 -3.51 -11.34 20.59
N LEU A 32 -3.75 -10.12 21.07
CA LEU A 32 -2.86 -8.98 20.83
C LEU A 32 -1.50 -9.22 21.48
N LEU A 33 -0.43 -9.18 20.68
CA LEU A 33 0.95 -9.34 21.14
C LEU A 33 1.65 -7.99 21.27
N SER A 34 1.45 -7.09 20.30
CA SER A 34 2.07 -5.76 20.26
C SER A 34 1.36 -4.90 19.21
N TYR A 35 1.69 -3.62 19.17
CA TYR A 35 1.14 -2.68 18.20
C TYR A 35 2.10 -1.54 17.87
N PHE A 36 1.83 -0.86 16.75
CA PHE A 36 2.39 0.45 16.40
C PHE A 36 1.25 1.40 16.06
N THR A 37 1.34 2.64 16.53
CA THR A 37 0.35 3.69 16.30
C THR A 37 1.06 5.02 16.05
N PRO A 38 0.68 5.84 15.05
CA PRO A 38 1.21 7.19 14.89
C PRO A 38 1.01 8.03 16.16
N SER A 39 1.97 8.89 16.51
CA SER A 39 1.87 9.72 17.73
C SER A 39 0.67 10.68 17.71
N ASN A 40 0.20 11.06 16.53
CA ASN A 40 -0.97 11.91 16.29
C ASN A 40 -2.27 11.12 16.05
N TRP A 41 -2.36 9.86 16.50
CA TRP A 41 -3.51 8.96 16.27
C TRP A 41 -4.87 9.62 16.54
N ALA A 42 -5.01 10.37 17.62
CA ALA A 42 -6.27 11.01 18.00
C ALA A 42 -6.74 12.02 16.93
N SER A 43 -5.80 12.75 16.34
CA SER A 43 -6.08 13.73 15.28
C SER A 43 -6.44 13.05 13.97
N ILE A 44 -5.71 12.01 13.57
CA ILE A 44 -5.98 11.30 12.31
C ILE A 44 -7.29 10.51 12.39
N ASN A 45 -7.60 9.92 13.55
CA ASN A 45 -8.89 9.28 13.83
C ASN A 45 -10.04 10.28 13.73
N GLY A 46 -9.92 11.45 14.35
CA GLY A 46 -10.94 12.52 14.26
C GLY A 46 -11.12 13.11 12.86
N SER A 47 -10.20 12.83 11.92
CA SER A 47 -10.20 13.38 10.56
C SER A 47 -10.48 12.32 9.48
N GLY A 48 -10.76 11.07 9.85
CA GLY A 48 -10.97 9.97 8.88
C GLY A 48 -9.71 9.60 8.08
N LEU A 49 -8.52 9.86 8.65
CA LEU A 49 -7.23 9.61 8.04
C LEU A 49 -6.67 8.25 8.50
N ASP A 50 -7.46 7.21 8.23
CA ASP A 50 -7.19 5.83 8.66
C ASP A 50 -5.78 5.35 8.29
N LEU A 51 -5.09 4.73 9.25
CA LEU A 51 -3.93 3.91 8.92
C LEU A 51 -4.34 2.63 8.17
N GLY A 52 -5.44 1.99 8.59
CA GLY A 52 -5.94 0.71 8.04
C GLY A 52 -6.69 0.80 6.72
N SER A 53 -6.63 1.92 6.00
CA SER A 53 -7.13 1.99 4.63
C SER A 53 -6.27 1.18 3.64
N ALA A 54 -5.02 0.90 3.99
CA ALA A 54 -4.18 -0.08 3.31
C ALA A 54 -3.70 -1.16 4.27
N GLY A 55 -3.47 -2.36 3.74
CA GLY A 55 -3.01 -3.51 4.52
C GLY A 55 -1.51 -3.45 4.85
N PRO A 56 -1.07 -4.04 5.98
CA PRO A 56 0.35 -4.09 6.30
C PRO A 56 1.13 -4.99 5.36
N MET A 57 2.32 -4.54 4.95
CA MET A 57 3.24 -5.33 4.14
C MET A 57 4.41 -5.84 4.98
N LEU A 58 4.49 -7.15 5.16
CA LEU A 58 5.63 -7.79 5.81
C LEU A 58 6.83 -7.83 4.86
N LEU A 59 7.96 -7.32 5.34
CA LEU A 59 9.22 -7.30 4.59
C LEU A 59 10.16 -8.41 5.09
N PRO A 60 10.98 -9.01 4.22
CA PRO A 60 11.86 -10.12 4.60
C PRO A 60 12.98 -9.72 5.57
N ASN A 61 13.28 -8.43 5.69
CA ASN A 61 14.32 -7.88 6.58
C ASN A 61 13.82 -7.63 8.03
N GLY A 62 12.70 -8.25 8.42
CA GLY A 62 12.14 -8.10 9.78
C GLY A 62 11.43 -6.77 10.01
N LEU A 63 11.09 -6.05 8.95
CA LEU A 63 10.29 -4.82 9.01
C LEU A 63 8.86 -5.05 8.53
N VAL A 64 7.96 -4.13 8.89
CA VAL A 64 6.63 -3.97 8.33
C VAL A 64 6.55 -2.60 7.70
N PHE A 65 6.13 -2.55 6.45
CA PHE A 65 5.73 -1.31 5.79
C PHE A 65 4.23 -1.08 6.02
N GLN A 66 3.87 0.17 6.34
CA GLN A 66 2.49 0.60 6.46
C GLN A 66 2.34 2.03 5.93
N ALA A 67 1.38 2.23 5.04
CA ALA A 67 0.87 3.54 4.65
C ALA A 67 -0.66 3.55 4.77
N GLY A 68 -1.25 4.73 4.84
CA GLY A 68 -2.71 4.88 4.90
C GLY A 68 -3.13 6.24 4.41
N LYS A 69 -4.32 6.69 4.81
CA LYS A 69 -4.83 8.03 4.45
C LYS A 69 -4.11 9.14 5.19
N ASN A 70 -3.33 8.85 6.23
CA ASN A 70 -2.63 9.86 7.01
C ASN A 70 -1.39 10.47 6.32
N GLU A 71 -1.21 10.22 5.02
CA GLU A 71 -0.19 10.82 4.16
C GLU A 71 1.26 10.57 4.58
N VAL A 72 1.49 9.57 5.43
CA VAL A 72 2.81 9.15 5.90
C VAL A 72 2.95 7.64 5.75
N ALA A 73 4.06 7.22 5.16
CA ALA A 73 4.50 5.83 5.15
C ALA A 73 5.45 5.56 6.32
N TYR A 74 5.38 4.37 6.90
CA TYR A 74 6.16 3.96 8.08
C TYR A 74 6.91 2.66 7.83
N LEU A 75 8.09 2.54 8.44
CA LEU A 75 8.74 1.26 8.70
C LEU A 75 8.69 0.96 10.20
N VAL A 76 8.22 -0.24 10.53
CA VAL A 76 8.02 -0.72 11.89
C VAL A 76 8.76 -2.03 12.09
N SER A 77 9.33 -2.27 13.28
CA SER A 77 9.98 -3.55 13.58
C SER A 77 8.94 -4.68 13.72
N GLN A 78 9.16 -5.81 13.06
CA GLN A 78 8.34 -7.01 13.29
C GLN A 78 8.54 -7.58 14.70
N ALA A 79 9.73 -7.44 15.27
CA ALA A 79 10.04 -7.96 16.60
C ALA A 79 9.38 -7.09 17.69
N THR A 80 9.57 -5.77 17.57
CA THR A 80 9.19 -4.77 18.58
C THR A 80 8.52 -3.56 17.90
N PRO A 81 7.21 -3.66 17.55
CA PRO A 81 6.48 -2.58 16.89
C PRO A 81 6.57 -1.19 17.54
N GLY A 82 6.84 -1.13 18.85
CA GLY A 82 7.26 0.10 19.52
C GLY A 82 6.12 0.97 20.07
N GLY A 83 4.85 0.57 19.91
CA GLY A 83 3.71 1.28 20.48
C GLY A 83 3.46 2.62 19.78
N ILE A 84 3.05 3.64 20.56
CA ILE A 84 2.75 4.98 20.05
C ILE A 84 4.04 5.69 19.65
N GLY A 85 4.15 6.11 18.39
CA GLY A 85 5.34 6.80 17.86
C GLY A 85 6.58 5.90 17.74
N GLY A 86 6.40 4.58 17.77
CA GLY A 86 7.48 3.59 17.77
C GLY A 86 8.06 3.23 16.40
N GLN A 87 7.71 3.96 15.33
CA GLN A 87 8.24 3.68 14.00
C GLN A 87 9.76 3.80 13.97
N LEU A 88 10.41 2.98 13.16
CA LEU A 88 11.86 3.08 12.93
C LEU A 88 12.19 4.11 11.85
N ALA A 89 11.28 4.32 10.89
CA ALA A 89 11.36 5.39 9.92
C ALA A 89 9.97 5.83 9.47
N SER A 90 9.90 7.05 8.94
CA SER A 90 8.71 7.62 8.34
C SER A 90 9.08 8.45 7.10
N LEU A 91 8.18 8.49 6.12
CA LEU A 91 8.28 9.30 4.92
C LEU A 91 6.94 10.00 4.66
N PRO A 92 6.87 11.34 4.60
CA PRO A 92 5.71 12.03 4.06
C PRO A 92 5.51 11.65 2.59
N ILE A 93 4.36 11.06 2.26
CA ILE A 93 4.01 10.64 0.90
C ILE A 93 3.04 11.61 0.22
N ASN A 94 2.45 12.55 0.97
CA ASN A 94 1.59 13.65 0.49
C ASN A 94 0.47 13.15 -0.44
N CYS A 95 -0.15 12.03 -0.04
CA CYS A 95 -1.26 11.41 -0.74
C CYS A 95 -2.07 10.57 0.25
N LEU A 96 -3.35 10.40 -0.02
CA LEU A 96 -4.15 9.41 0.70
C LEU A 96 -3.88 8.05 0.07
N SER A 97 -3.63 7.03 0.88
CA SER A 97 -3.38 5.68 0.40
C SER A 97 -4.41 4.66 0.88
N TRP A 98 -4.78 3.74 -0.02
CA TRP A 98 -5.73 2.67 0.25
C TRP A 98 -5.58 1.47 -0.69
N GLY A 99 -5.93 0.29 -0.21
CA GLY A 99 -5.80 -0.97 -0.95
C GLY A 99 -4.54 -1.76 -0.55
N GLY A 100 -3.88 -2.35 -1.54
CA GLY A 100 -2.67 -3.15 -1.31
C GLY A 100 -1.39 -2.47 -1.82
N ASP A 101 -0.34 -2.49 -1.02
CA ASP A 101 0.99 -2.15 -1.51
C ASP A 101 1.57 -3.33 -2.32
N ALA A 102 2.45 -3.03 -3.28
CA ALA A 102 3.30 -4.02 -3.94
C ALA A 102 4.78 -3.79 -3.62
N THR A 103 5.61 -4.82 -3.70
CA THR A 103 7.06 -4.66 -3.50
C THR A 103 7.86 -5.53 -4.44
N ASN A 104 9.05 -5.04 -4.82
CA ASN A 104 10.07 -5.82 -5.49
C ASN A 104 11.45 -5.24 -5.20
N ALA A 105 12.42 -6.12 -4.91
CA ALA A 105 13.85 -5.77 -4.79
C ALA A 105 14.15 -4.51 -3.94
N GLY A 106 13.47 -4.35 -2.80
CA GLY A 106 13.68 -3.21 -1.90
C GLY A 106 12.95 -1.92 -2.32
N VAL A 107 12.04 -1.98 -3.29
CA VAL A 107 11.13 -0.88 -3.62
C VAL A 107 9.72 -1.28 -3.20
N VAL A 108 8.97 -0.33 -2.63
CA VAL A 108 7.53 -0.44 -2.37
C VAL A 108 6.77 0.49 -3.32
N TYR A 109 5.63 0.02 -3.81
CA TYR A 109 4.70 0.72 -4.68
C TYR A 109 3.39 0.91 -3.93
N ILE A 110 3.04 2.17 -3.69
CA ILE A 110 1.97 2.59 -2.79
C ILE A 110 0.79 3.08 -3.62
N PRO A 111 -0.43 2.54 -3.41
CA PRO A 111 -1.63 3.04 -4.07
C PRO A 111 -2.01 4.39 -3.46
N CYS A 112 -1.56 5.48 -4.09
CA CYS A 112 -2.03 6.83 -3.76
C CYS A 112 -3.25 7.16 -4.61
N ASN A 113 -4.14 7.99 -4.06
CA ASN A 113 -5.31 8.54 -4.75
C ASN A 113 -5.00 9.49 -5.92
N ASN A 114 -3.74 9.88 -6.08
CA ASN A 114 -3.27 10.82 -7.09
C ASN A 114 -2.02 10.29 -7.81
N GLY A 115 -1.96 8.97 -8.05
CA GLY A 115 -0.91 8.31 -8.80
C GLY A 115 -0.01 7.42 -7.95
N THR A 116 0.20 6.18 -8.39
CA THR A 116 1.06 5.20 -7.67
C THR A 116 2.42 5.80 -7.32
N LEU A 117 2.82 5.74 -6.05
CA LEU A 117 4.11 6.27 -5.57
C LEU A 117 5.08 5.12 -5.34
N ALA A 118 6.34 5.30 -5.74
CA ALA A 118 7.41 4.37 -5.42
C ALA A 118 8.36 4.95 -4.37
N ALA A 119 8.79 4.11 -3.44
CA ALA A 119 9.81 4.45 -2.46
C ALA A 119 10.79 3.29 -2.25
N THR A 120 12.06 3.60 -2.04
CA THR A 120 13.09 2.62 -1.67
C THR A 120 13.05 2.35 -0.18
N ILE A 121 13.23 1.09 0.18
CA ILE A 121 13.54 0.58 1.51
C ILE A 121 15.05 0.28 1.52
N GLY A 122 15.82 1.03 2.31
CA GLY A 122 17.28 0.85 2.35
C GLY A 122 17.74 -0.39 3.12
N ASN A 123 19.06 -0.54 3.26
CA ASN A 123 19.70 -1.62 4.04
C ASN A 123 19.52 -1.48 5.58
N GLY A 124 18.60 -0.61 6.01
CA GLY A 124 18.19 -0.36 7.38
C GLY A 124 16.77 0.23 7.37
N PRO A 125 16.27 0.79 8.48
CA PRO A 125 14.97 1.43 8.49
C PRO A 125 15.06 2.81 7.83
N THR A 126 15.13 2.84 6.50
CA THR A 126 15.09 4.08 5.72
C THR A 126 14.08 3.95 4.61
N LEU A 127 13.29 5.01 4.42
CA LEU A 127 12.36 5.18 3.31
C LEU A 127 12.80 6.38 2.48
N THR A 128 12.80 6.26 1.17
CA THR A 128 13.17 7.36 0.27
C THR A 128 12.25 7.38 -0.94
N PHE A 129 11.63 8.51 -1.20
CA PHE A 129 10.82 8.72 -2.41
C PHE A 129 11.65 8.46 -3.67
N LEU A 130 11.05 7.79 -4.66
CA LEU A 130 11.66 7.56 -5.97
C LEU A 130 10.94 8.34 -7.06
N TRP A 131 9.66 8.02 -7.29
CA TRP A 131 8.87 8.58 -8.36
C TRP A 131 7.39 8.47 -8.04
N LYS A 132 6.58 9.20 -8.83
CA LYS A 132 5.12 9.09 -8.81
C LYS A 132 4.60 8.93 -10.24
N GLY A 133 3.73 7.95 -10.44
CA GLY A 133 3.13 7.64 -11.73
C GLY A 133 2.06 8.65 -12.15
N PRO A 134 1.29 8.34 -13.21
CA PRO A 134 0.22 9.20 -13.69
C PRO A 134 -0.80 9.52 -12.59
N SER A 135 -1.15 10.80 -12.44
CA SER A 135 -1.98 11.29 -11.33
C SER A 135 -3.41 10.77 -11.32
N VAL A 136 -3.88 10.23 -12.45
CA VAL A 136 -5.20 9.60 -12.61
C VAL A 136 -5.29 8.20 -12.02
N THR A 137 -4.15 7.56 -11.72
CA THR A 137 -4.15 6.18 -11.21
C THR A 137 -4.42 6.14 -9.71
N SER A 138 -5.32 5.26 -9.29
CA SER A 138 -5.76 5.09 -7.90
C SER A 138 -6.01 3.63 -7.51
N GLY A 139 -5.81 2.69 -8.44
CA GLY A 139 -5.92 1.25 -8.19
C GLY A 139 -4.75 0.67 -7.40
N THR A 140 -4.97 -0.54 -6.87
CA THR A 140 -3.95 -1.30 -6.13
C THR A 140 -2.85 -1.76 -7.09
N PRO A 141 -1.59 -1.32 -6.92
CA PRO A 141 -0.51 -1.70 -7.83
C PRO A 141 -0.12 -3.16 -7.64
N VAL A 142 0.37 -3.79 -8.72
CA VAL A 142 1.03 -5.10 -8.67
C VAL A 142 2.32 -5.05 -9.49
N TYR A 143 3.39 -5.65 -8.96
CA TYR A 143 4.64 -5.84 -9.69
C TYR A 143 4.67 -7.22 -10.35
N GLY A 144 4.99 -7.28 -11.64
CA GLY A 144 5.19 -8.53 -12.36
C GLY A 144 5.73 -8.31 -13.77
N GLY A 145 6.63 -9.19 -14.23
CA GLY A 145 7.23 -9.08 -15.57
C GLY A 145 8.07 -7.81 -15.76
N ASN A 146 8.76 -7.34 -14.71
CA ASN A 146 9.50 -6.07 -14.69
C ASN A 146 8.66 -4.84 -15.04
N THR A 147 7.40 -4.85 -14.59
CA THR A 147 6.42 -3.80 -14.80
C THR A 147 5.58 -3.62 -13.54
N VAL A 148 5.25 -2.37 -13.22
CA VAL A 148 4.26 -2.05 -12.20
C VAL A 148 2.92 -1.82 -12.91
N TRP A 149 1.93 -2.65 -12.60
CA TRP A 149 0.58 -2.57 -13.14
C TRP A 149 -0.30 -1.82 -12.16
N THR A 150 -1.01 -0.79 -12.63
CA THR A 150 -1.97 -0.03 -11.83
C THR A 150 -3.10 0.48 -12.72
N MET A 151 -4.20 0.95 -12.15
CA MET A 151 -5.40 1.31 -12.88
C MET A 151 -5.86 2.73 -12.54
N ASP A 152 -6.27 3.46 -13.57
CA ASP A 152 -7.24 4.54 -13.43
C ASP A 152 -8.62 3.91 -13.36
N LEU A 153 -9.16 3.81 -12.14
CA LEU A 153 -10.42 3.11 -11.86
C LEU A 153 -11.60 3.82 -12.55
N ASP A 154 -11.58 5.16 -12.54
CA ASP A 154 -12.64 6.02 -13.05
C ASP A 154 -12.54 6.21 -14.56
N GLY A 155 -11.34 6.28 -15.14
CA GLY A 155 -11.15 6.30 -16.60
C GLY A 155 -11.21 4.91 -17.24
N GLY A 156 -11.15 3.85 -16.43
CA GLY A 156 -11.21 2.47 -16.90
C GLY A 156 -9.98 2.05 -17.72
N VAL A 157 -8.80 2.56 -17.34
CA VAL A 157 -7.54 2.33 -18.07
C VAL A 157 -6.55 1.60 -17.18
N LEU A 158 -6.05 0.46 -17.66
CA LEU A 158 -4.93 -0.25 -17.06
C LEU A 158 -3.62 0.32 -17.60
N TYR A 159 -2.67 0.62 -16.71
CA TYR A 159 -1.36 1.15 -17.01
C TYR A 159 -0.26 0.13 -16.68
N ALA A 160 0.70 0.01 -17.58
CA ALA A 160 1.98 -0.65 -17.37
C ALA A 160 3.06 0.43 -17.15
N LEU A 161 3.62 0.51 -15.96
CA LEU A 161 4.63 1.50 -15.60
C LEU A 161 6.02 0.87 -15.54
N ASN A 162 7.03 1.66 -15.92
CA ASN A 162 8.43 1.32 -15.72
C ASN A 162 8.77 1.37 -14.22
N PRO A 163 9.25 0.27 -13.61
CA PRO A 163 9.57 0.24 -12.19
C PRO A 163 10.66 1.23 -11.74
N SER A 164 11.54 1.67 -12.65
CA SER A 164 12.67 2.54 -12.30
C SER A 164 12.29 4.02 -12.16
N ASP A 165 11.31 4.49 -12.93
CA ASP A 165 11.00 5.92 -13.06
C ASP A 165 9.49 6.25 -13.10
N GLY A 166 8.62 5.25 -13.09
CA GLY A 166 7.17 5.44 -13.13
C GLY A 166 6.60 5.84 -14.50
N SER A 167 7.43 5.89 -15.55
CA SER A 167 6.97 6.23 -16.91
C SER A 167 6.02 5.17 -17.47
N VAL A 168 5.04 5.60 -18.25
CA VAL A 168 4.07 4.70 -18.88
C VAL A 168 4.73 3.98 -20.05
N LYS A 169 4.87 2.65 -19.94
CA LYS A 169 5.29 1.79 -21.05
C LYS A 169 4.12 1.54 -22.01
N GLN A 170 2.97 1.20 -21.46
CA GLN A 170 1.75 0.86 -22.21
C GLN A 170 0.51 1.23 -21.37
N SER A 171 -0.62 1.42 -22.05
CA SER A 171 -1.92 1.56 -21.41
C SER A 171 -3.01 0.97 -22.29
N ILE A 172 -4.10 0.50 -21.68
CA ILE A 172 -5.22 -0.11 -22.39
C ILE A 172 -6.53 0.13 -21.64
N THR A 173 -7.57 0.49 -22.38
CA THR A 173 -8.92 0.61 -21.83
C THR A 173 -9.47 -0.78 -21.54
N VAL A 174 -9.87 -1.01 -20.29
CA VAL A 174 -10.44 -2.27 -19.80
C VAL A 174 -11.86 -2.10 -19.27
N GLY A 175 -12.31 -0.86 -19.10
CA GLY A 175 -13.60 -0.50 -18.52
C GLY A 175 -13.48 -0.07 -17.05
N HIS A 176 -14.50 0.64 -16.55
CA HIS A 176 -14.51 1.17 -15.19
C HIS A 176 -14.47 0.08 -14.12
N ALA A 177 -13.71 0.29 -13.06
CA ALA A 177 -13.67 -0.63 -11.92
C ALA A 177 -14.15 0.07 -10.64
N GLN A 178 -14.67 -0.72 -9.71
CA GLN A 178 -15.01 -0.24 -8.37
C GLN A 178 -13.73 -0.05 -7.53
N HIS A 179 -13.89 0.54 -6.36
CA HIS A 179 -12.78 0.87 -5.47
C HIS A 179 -11.84 -0.32 -5.22
N PHE A 180 -10.53 -0.02 -5.22
CA PHE A 180 -9.45 -0.94 -4.87
C PHE A 180 -9.21 -2.10 -5.83
N ALA A 181 -9.73 -2.06 -7.07
CA ALA A 181 -9.43 -3.08 -8.06
C ALA A 181 -7.91 -3.27 -8.21
N SER A 182 -7.50 -4.54 -8.23
CA SER A 182 -6.10 -4.95 -8.28
C SER A 182 -5.92 -5.90 -9.47
N PRO A 183 -4.98 -5.63 -10.39
CA PRO A 183 -4.60 -6.59 -11.41
C PRO A 183 -3.91 -7.81 -10.78
N VAL A 184 -3.98 -8.96 -11.44
CA VAL A 184 -3.18 -10.14 -11.10
C VAL A 184 -2.27 -10.48 -12.26
N VAL A 185 -0.99 -10.73 -11.99
CA VAL A 185 -0.03 -11.15 -13.02
C VAL A 185 0.26 -12.64 -12.86
N VAL A 186 0.03 -13.43 -13.92
CA VAL A 186 0.32 -14.86 -13.99
C VAL A 186 1.11 -15.13 -15.26
N GLY A 187 2.40 -15.44 -15.13
CA GLY A 187 3.29 -15.59 -16.28
C GLY A 187 3.38 -14.30 -17.09
N ASP A 188 2.99 -14.36 -18.36
CA ASP A 188 2.93 -13.23 -19.31
C ASP A 188 1.56 -12.53 -19.36
N THR A 189 0.61 -13.00 -18.55
CA THR A 189 -0.78 -12.59 -18.60
C THR A 189 -1.14 -11.73 -17.38
N VAL A 190 -1.79 -10.60 -17.65
CA VAL A 190 -2.38 -9.72 -16.64
C VAL A 190 -3.89 -9.88 -16.68
N ILE A 191 -4.49 -10.17 -15.53
CA ILE A 191 -5.93 -10.34 -15.36
C ILE A 191 -6.43 -9.16 -14.54
N ILE A 192 -7.48 -8.49 -15.00
CA ILE A 192 -8.11 -7.39 -14.27
C ILE A 192 -9.63 -7.54 -14.30
N ALA A 193 -10.24 -7.45 -13.13
CA ALA A 193 -11.69 -7.36 -12.99
C ALA A 193 -12.13 -5.89 -13.01
N THR A 194 -13.19 -5.62 -13.76
CA THR A 194 -13.87 -4.32 -13.81
C THR A 194 -15.29 -4.48 -13.28
N SER A 195 -16.09 -3.40 -13.33
CA SER A 195 -17.47 -3.43 -12.83
C SER A 195 -18.36 -4.46 -13.56
N HIS A 196 -18.00 -4.84 -14.79
CA HIS A 196 -18.82 -5.71 -15.64
C HIS A 196 -18.07 -6.86 -16.32
N THR A 197 -16.73 -6.82 -16.34
CA THR A 197 -15.93 -7.79 -17.10
C THR A 197 -14.72 -8.26 -16.31
N VAL A 198 -14.19 -9.41 -16.70
CA VAL A 198 -12.82 -9.82 -16.36
C VAL A 198 -12.06 -9.89 -17.67
N SER A 199 -10.99 -9.11 -17.78
CA SER A 199 -10.14 -9.03 -18.97
C SER A 199 -8.82 -9.73 -18.68
N ALA A 200 -8.37 -10.59 -19.60
CA ALA A 200 -7.04 -11.19 -19.57
C ALA A 200 -6.24 -10.64 -20.75
N LEU A 201 -5.09 -10.04 -20.45
CA LEU A 201 -4.25 -9.31 -21.40
C LEU A 201 -2.86 -9.93 -21.38
N ARG A 202 -2.29 -10.22 -22.55
CA ARG A 202 -0.89 -10.63 -22.64
C ARG A 202 -0.01 -9.41 -22.82
N HIS A 203 1.07 -9.35 -22.06
CA HIS A 203 2.13 -8.39 -22.32
C HIS A 203 2.79 -8.77 -23.65
N ALA A 204 2.87 -7.83 -24.59
CA ALA A 204 3.58 -8.07 -25.84
C ALA A 204 5.07 -8.25 -25.52
N SER A 205 5.59 -9.46 -25.72
CA SER A 205 7.03 -9.70 -25.69
C SER A 205 7.66 -8.96 -26.87
N ASN A 206 8.52 -7.98 -26.58
CA ASN A 206 9.49 -7.48 -27.55
C ASN A 206 10.56 -8.55 -27.80
#